data_AF-A0ABD6BLT5-F1
#
_entry.id   AF-A0ABD6BLT5-F1
#
_cell.length_a   1.000
_cell.length_b   1.000
_cell.length_c   1.000
_cell.angle_alpha   90.00
_cell.angle_beta   90.00
_cell.angle_gamma   90.00
#
_symmetry.space_group_name_H-M   'P 1'
#
loop_
_entity.id
_entity.type
_entity.pdbx_description
1 polymer ?
#
loop_
_entity_poly.entity_id
_entity_poly.type
_entity_poly.pdbx_seq_one_letter_code
_entity_poly.pdbx_strand_id
1 'polypeptide(L)'
;MRRSLVIAAVLLFLAFMLIGGPSMVLSLPSSQQPSTESQSTPAETDTPTPDVVSFDDSESGFWEYLSPRKEFQKRSPINVIVRGDVADVERVLVEASDGDWSEINDSEEEAVPETYALVGGNASDNETQSATETLSNESLGGEPTDPASNVSNDSTTNETDNETDNASDDSSSRLPEFNWGEADGGTRYAYVDPGPNESGYWTTETRQLEDGDYYGQRYHIRLYESPNDADDWVAMQTHSEHFDWFTLRHRVHGSQAAQRKVESNFMDHPQIDAKDDVQRIYLDNSNSADADGWATVVELAGLLVVPTLVGIRARRRGSRGAAVDPVTDRLGHRTADAIDDHLTDTDRRRLATAAARLEGGHFALAFAILSLLLGVRAGGIVLEHRAPFLTPHQIAALLYPVIGVGIPTATYLIARGLTRRLDAAVVAAGSLAVAIWLDYGMLGVDALALEVVVQRMLVVVALGLIAGGAAKRAARTAKVNDMLLVGAAMWVLVLAGTLLGHL
;
A
#
# COMPACT_ATOMS: atom_id res chain seq x y z
N MET A 1 -34.87 5.71 24.62
CA MET A 1 -33.85 5.98 23.58
C MET A 1 -34.51 6.12 22.22
N ARG A 2 -34.11 7.09 21.38
CA ARG A 2 -34.65 7.22 20.02
C ARG A 2 -34.29 5.95 19.23
N ARG A 3 -35.27 5.31 18.56
CA ARG A 3 -35.05 4.05 17.80
C ARG A 3 -33.90 4.14 16.77
N SER A 4 -33.58 5.35 16.30
CA SER A 4 -32.43 5.62 15.43
C SER A 4 -31.07 5.44 16.12
N LEU A 5 -30.94 5.80 17.40
CA LEU A 5 -29.69 5.61 18.16
C LEU A 5 -29.39 4.13 18.38
N VAL A 6 -30.43 3.32 18.60
CA VAL A 6 -30.28 1.86 18.73
C VAL A 6 -29.77 1.25 17.42
N ILE A 7 -30.32 1.67 16.28
CA ILE A 7 -29.84 1.18 14.97
C ILE A 7 -28.40 1.60 14.74
N ALA A 8 -28.04 2.86 15.00
CA ALA A 8 -26.66 3.32 14.86
C ALA A 8 -25.68 2.55 15.75
N ALA A 9 -26.04 2.29 17.01
CA ALA A 9 -25.22 1.48 17.93
C ALA A 9 -25.06 0.03 17.45
N VAL A 10 -26.13 -0.60 16.93
CA VAL A 10 -26.06 -1.95 16.34
C VAL A 10 -25.16 -1.96 15.11
N LEU A 11 -25.25 -0.94 14.25
CA LEU A 11 -24.39 -0.84 13.06
C LEU A 11 -22.92 -0.65 13.42
N LEU A 12 -22.61 0.19 14.41
CA LEU A 12 -21.23 0.37 14.89
C LEU A 12 -20.68 -0.92 15.48
N PHE A 13 -21.47 -1.61 16.31
CA PHE A 13 -21.09 -2.90 16.86
C PHE A 13 -20.85 -3.95 15.77
N LEU A 14 -21.73 -4.01 14.76
CA LEU A 14 -21.60 -4.95 13.65
C LEU A 14 -20.42 -4.60 12.73
N ALA A 15 -20.17 -3.33 12.46
CA ALA A 15 -19.00 -2.89 11.72
C ALA A 15 -17.72 -3.25 12.48
N PHE A 16 -17.69 -3.03 13.80
CA PHE A 16 -16.56 -3.46 14.63
C PHE A 16 -16.40 -4.98 14.62
N MET A 17 -17.46 -5.76 14.81
CA MET A 17 -17.37 -7.23 14.85
C MET A 17 -17.04 -7.86 13.50
N LEU A 18 -17.53 -7.30 12.38
CA LEU A 18 -17.32 -7.88 11.05
C LEU A 18 -16.06 -7.35 10.37
N ILE A 19 -15.59 -6.15 10.70
CA ILE A 19 -14.41 -5.54 10.05
C ILE A 19 -13.29 -5.38 11.06
N GLY A 20 -13.50 -4.60 12.13
CA GLY A 20 -12.43 -4.30 13.09
C GLY A 20 -11.89 -5.49 13.89
N GLY A 21 -12.78 -6.36 14.36
CA GLY A 21 -12.48 -7.46 15.27
C GLY A 21 -11.58 -8.53 14.64
N PRO A 22 -11.92 -9.08 13.45
CA PRO A 22 -11.07 -10.03 12.77
C PRO A 22 -9.71 -9.42 12.37
N SER A 23 -9.70 -8.15 11.93
CA SER A 23 -8.45 -7.46 11.57
C SER A 23 -7.52 -7.29 12.78
N MET A 24 -8.03 -6.95 13.97
CA MET A 24 -7.18 -6.81 15.15
C MET A 24 -6.61 -8.13 15.70
N VAL A 25 -7.27 -9.27 15.43
CA VAL A 25 -6.74 -10.58 15.83
C VAL A 25 -5.64 -11.05 14.88
N LEU A 26 -5.68 -10.68 13.59
CA LEU A 26 -4.60 -10.94 12.63
C LEU A 26 -3.44 -9.94 12.75
N SER A 27 -3.65 -8.74 13.30
CA SER A 27 -2.62 -7.69 13.44
C SER A 27 -1.88 -7.69 14.78
N LEU A 28 -1.95 -8.73 15.62
CA LEU A 28 -1.16 -8.78 16.86
C LEU A 28 0.31 -9.08 16.52
N PRO A 29 1.25 -8.14 16.71
CA PRO A 29 2.67 -8.43 16.60
C PRO A 29 3.05 -9.32 17.79
N SER A 30 3.72 -10.43 17.52
CA SER A 30 4.33 -11.26 18.56
C SER A 30 5.64 -10.62 19.05
N SER A 31 5.60 -9.39 19.56
CA SER A 31 6.71 -8.78 20.34
C SER A 31 6.32 -7.39 20.85
N GLN A 32 5.46 -7.33 21.86
CA GLN A 32 5.43 -6.17 22.76
C GLN A 32 5.36 -6.67 24.19
N GLN A 33 6.45 -7.30 24.62
CA GLN A 33 6.71 -7.53 26.03
C GLN A 33 7.41 -6.26 26.56
N PRO A 34 6.78 -5.49 27.46
CA PRO A 34 7.48 -4.40 28.12
C PRO A 34 8.49 -5.04 29.08
N SER A 35 9.77 -5.03 28.72
CA SER A 35 10.84 -5.26 29.67
C SER A 35 10.82 -4.08 30.66
N THR A 36 10.31 -4.32 31.86
CA THR A 36 10.60 -3.47 33.02
C THR A 36 12.11 -3.54 33.29
N GLU A 37 12.86 -2.60 32.71
CA GLU A 37 14.19 -2.27 33.18
C GLU A 37 14.20 -0.84 33.71
N SER A 38 14.86 -0.72 34.87
CA SER A 38 14.80 0.39 35.80
C SER A 38 15.27 1.71 35.19
N GLN A 39 14.59 2.78 35.59
CA GLN A 39 15.03 4.16 35.36
C GLN A 39 16.47 4.35 35.87
N SER A 40 17.39 4.55 34.93
CA SER A 40 18.68 5.19 35.18
C SER A 40 18.84 6.28 34.11
N THR A 41 19.17 7.49 34.57
CA THR A 41 19.51 8.68 33.76
C THR A 41 20.43 8.32 32.58
N PRO A 42 20.22 8.85 31.36
CA PRO A 42 21.10 8.53 30.25
C PRO A 42 22.44 9.23 30.43
N ALA A 43 23.51 8.45 30.53
CA ALA A 43 24.85 8.90 30.17
C ALA A 43 24.95 8.87 28.63
N GLU A 44 25.64 9.86 28.07
CA GLU A 44 25.98 9.98 26.65
C GLU A 44 26.43 8.62 26.10
N THR A 45 25.67 8.12 25.13
CA THR A 45 26.05 6.98 24.31
C THR A 45 26.16 7.51 22.89
N ASP A 46 27.35 7.34 22.31
CA ASP A 46 27.69 7.64 20.91
C ASP A 46 26.57 7.18 19.98
N THR A 47 26.09 8.09 19.14
CA THR A 47 25.00 7.81 18.18
C THR A 47 25.63 7.22 16.91
N PRO A 48 25.30 5.99 16.49
CA PRO A 48 25.92 5.39 15.31
C PRO A 48 25.40 6.03 14.01
N THR A 49 26.31 6.25 13.06
CA THR A 49 26.04 6.44 11.62
C THR A 49 25.11 5.33 11.11
N PRO A 50 24.20 5.59 10.14
CA PRO A 50 23.42 4.51 9.53
C PRO A 50 24.37 3.46 8.97
N ASP A 51 24.22 2.20 9.38
CA ASP A 51 24.98 1.09 8.83
C ASP A 51 24.58 0.94 7.35
N VAL A 52 25.50 1.30 6.47
CA VAL A 52 25.37 1.06 5.04
C VAL A 52 25.73 -0.40 4.79
N VAL A 53 24.88 -1.11 4.06
CA VAL A 53 25.13 -2.50 3.66
C VAL A 53 26.08 -2.46 2.45
N SER A 54 27.29 -2.97 2.64
CA SER A 54 28.29 -3.18 1.59
C SER A 54 28.59 -4.67 1.43
N PHE A 55 29.15 -5.05 0.28
CA PHE A 55 29.62 -6.40 0.02
C PHE A 55 31.15 -6.45 0.12
N ASP A 56 31.71 -7.60 0.51
CA ASP A 56 33.16 -7.75 0.74
C ASP A 56 34.01 -7.43 -0.52
N ASP A 57 33.40 -7.53 -1.70
CA ASP A 57 33.97 -7.32 -3.02
C ASP A 57 33.42 -6.06 -3.74
N SER A 58 32.73 -5.16 -3.01
CA SER A 58 32.15 -3.92 -3.53
C SER A 58 32.66 -2.71 -2.75
N GLU A 59 33.05 -1.65 -3.44
CA GLU A 59 33.41 -0.38 -2.77
C GLU A 59 32.15 0.44 -2.41
N SER A 60 31.07 0.24 -3.16
CA SER A 60 29.76 0.84 -2.88
C SER A 60 28.89 0.03 -1.93
N GLY A 61 27.92 0.72 -1.33
CA GLY A 61 26.86 0.13 -0.54
C GLY A 61 25.56 0.91 -0.60
N PHE A 62 24.55 0.42 0.11
CA PHE A 62 23.23 1.05 0.17
C PHE A 62 22.67 1.03 1.59
N TRP A 63 21.70 1.91 1.85
CA TRP A 63 20.95 1.88 3.08
C TRP A 63 19.76 0.91 2.99
N GLU A 64 19.57 0.05 4.00
CA GLU A 64 18.60 -1.07 4.02
C GLU A 64 17.10 -0.70 3.88
N TYR A 65 16.80 0.60 3.81
CA TYR A 65 15.45 1.14 3.66
C TYR A 65 15.35 2.15 2.52
N LEU A 66 14.18 2.18 1.90
CA LEU A 66 13.73 3.25 1.03
C LEU A 66 12.88 4.26 1.81
N SER A 67 13.00 5.52 1.40
CA SER A 67 12.36 6.65 2.05
C SER A 67 11.38 7.37 1.13
N PRO A 68 10.26 7.91 1.64
CA PRO A 68 9.32 8.72 0.85
C PRO A 68 9.90 10.10 0.51
N ARG A 69 10.96 10.53 1.19
CA ARG A 69 11.66 11.80 0.99
C ARG A 69 13.17 11.54 0.99
N LYS A 70 13.98 12.52 0.59
CA LYS A 70 15.45 12.44 0.64
C LYS A 70 15.97 12.59 2.08
N GLU A 71 15.51 11.72 2.97
CA GLU A 71 15.74 11.72 4.42
C GLU A 71 15.80 10.27 4.92
N PHE A 72 16.58 9.98 5.96
CA PHE A 72 16.67 8.64 6.54
C PHE A 72 15.40 8.28 7.33
N GLN A 73 14.39 7.72 6.65
CA GLN A 73 13.17 7.17 7.25
C GLN A 73 13.04 5.65 7.06
N LYS A 74 13.03 4.89 8.16
CA LYS A 74 12.92 3.43 8.13
C LYS A 74 11.49 3.02 7.78
N ARG A 75 11.16 2.83 6.49
CA ARG A 75 9.78 2.57 6.03
C ARG A 75 9.60 1.41 5.06
N SER A 76 10.43 1.34 4.03
CA SER A 76 10.26 0.40 2.92
C SER A 76 11.50 -0.45 2.80
N PRO A 77 11.51 -1.68 3.34
CA PRO A 77 12.72 -2.49 3.41
C PRO A 77 13.15 -2.98 2.03
N ILE A 78 14.45 -2.99 1.80
CA ILE A 78 15.08 -3.74 0.71
C ILE A 78 15.09 -5.21 1.11
N ASN A 79 14.50 -6.08 0.30
CA ASN A 79 14.29 -7.48 0.68
C ASN A 79 14.83 -8.48 -0.35
N VAL A 80 15.32 -8.00 -1.48
CA VAL A 80 16.09 -8.80 -2.44
C VAL A 80 17.31 -8.01 -2.88
N ILE A 81 18.45 -8.68 -2.99
CA ILE A 81 19.66 -8.20 -3.64
C ILE A 81 20.06 -9.22 -4.69
N VAL A 82 20.46 -8.77 -5.87
CA VAL A 82 21.06 -9.63 -6.88
C VAL A 82 22.45 -9.09 -7.22
N ARG A 83 23.48 -9.95 -7.17
CA ARG A 83 24.84 -9.66 -7.63
C ARG A 83 24.88 -9.87 -9.14
N GLY A 84 24.93 -8.79 -9.90
CA GLY A 84 24.85 -8.74 -11.36
C GLY A 84 24.17 -7.45 -11.85
N ASP A 85 24.14 -7.24 -13.17
CA ASP A 85 23.60 -6.02 -13.78
C ASP A 85 22.07 -6.06 -13.92
N VAL A 86 21.43 -4.88 -13.94
CA VAL A 86 19.97 -4.73 -14.11
C VAL A 86 19.44 -5.47 -15.35
N ALA A 87 20.17 -5.45 -16.46
CA ALA A 87 19.76 -6.11 -17.70
C ALA A 87 19.72 -7.65 -17.59
N ASP A 88 20.63 -8.22 -16.79
CA ASP A 88 20.69 -9.67 -16.58
C ASP A 88 19.62 -10.12 -15.58
N VAL A 89 19.41 -9.33 -14.53
CA VAL A 89 18.29 -9.48 -13.59
C VAL A 89 16.95 -9.49 -14.32
N GLU A 90 16.69 -8.48 -15.14
CA GLU A 90 15.44 -8.34 -15.89
C GLU A 90 15.25 -9.55 -16.82
N ARG A 91 16.30 -9.95 -17.55
CA ARG A 91 16.25 -11.12 -18.42
C ARG A 91 15.86 -12.38 -17.66
N VAL A 92 16.47 -12.66 -16.50
CA VAL A 92 16.16 -13.85 -15.69
C VAL A 92 14.72 -13.81 -15.19
N LEU A 93 14.24 -12.66 -14.72
CA LEU A 93 12.87 -12.50 -14.23
C LEU A 93 11.83 -12.67 -15.36
N VAL A 94 12.08 -12.11 -16.54
CA VAL A 94 11.20 -12.22 -17.72
C VAL A 94 11.22 -13.63 -18.33
N GLU A 95 12.34 -14.35 -18.27
CA GLU A 95 12.46 -15.72 -18.77
C GLU A 95 11.96 -16.79 -17.78
N ALA A 96 11.66 -16.42 -16.54
CA ALA A 96 11.22 -17.36 -15.50
C ALA A 96 9.90 -18.06 -15.86
N SER A 97 9.83 -19.38 -15.63
CA SER A 97 8.72 -20.21 -16.12
C SER A 97 7.37 -20.01 -15.43
N ASP A 98 7.33 -19.28 -14.33
CA ASP A 98 6.16 -19.13 -13.45
C ASP A 98 5.70 -17.66 -13.29
N GLY A 99 6.31 -16.69 -13.98
CA GLY A 99 5.92 -15.27 -13.90
C GLY A 99 5.95 -14.58 -15.26
N ASP A 100 4.93 -13.75 -15.54
CA ASP A 100 4.89 -12.87 -16.72
C ASP A 100 5.43 -11.47 -16.33
N TRP A 101 6.60 -11.42 -15.68
CA TRP A 101 7.21 -10.15 -15.26
C TRP A 101 7.33 -9.22 -16.47
N SER A 102 6.80 -8.01 -16.35
CA SER A 102 6.82 -7.01 -17.39
C SER A 102 7.16 -5.64 -16.84
N GLU A 103 7.73 -4.78 -17.68
CA GLU A 103 7.97 -3.39 -17.32
C GLU A 103 6.64 -2.65 -17.15
N ILE A 104 6.55 -1.83 -16.11
CA ILE A 104 5.38 -0.98 -15.89
C ILE A 104 5.19 -0.04 -17.08
N ASN A 105 3.96 0.01 -17.60
CA ASN A 105 3.60 0.95 -18.64
C ASN A 105 3.57 2.38 -18.09
N ASP A 106 4.07 3.37 -18.85
CA ASP A 106 3.98 4.80 -18.51
C ASP A 106 2.58 5.27 -18.06
N SER A 107 1.52 4.61 -18.54
CA SER A 107 0.12 4.94 -18.16
C SER A 107 -0.37 4.31 -16.85
N GLU A 108 0.41 3.37 -16.30
CA GLU A 108 0.23 2.63 -15.05
C GLU A 108 1.19 3.09 -13.96
N GLU A 109 2.26 3.82 -14.32
CA GLU A 109 3.10 4.54 -13.37
C GLU A 109 2.23 5.44 -12.48
N GLU A 110 2.44 5.36 -11.17
CA GLU A 110 1.74 6.22 -10.23
C GLU A 110 2.07 7.67 -10.53
N ALA A 111 1.04 8.39 -10.97
CA ALA A 111 1.04 9.84 -11.12
C ALA A 111 1.73 10.50 -9.92
N VAL A 112 2.95 11.00 -10.15
CA VAL A 112 3.69 11.86 -9.21
C VAL A 112 2.81 13.06 -8.81
N PRO A 113 3.08 13.71 -7.66
CA PRO A 113 2.27 14.85 -7.20
C PRO A 113 2.03 15.94 -8.26
N GLU A 114 2.92 16.08 -9.24
CA GLU A 114 2.78 17.03 -10.35
C GLU A 114 1.69 16.65 -11.37
N THR A 115 1.32 15.38 -11.48
CA THR A 115 0.34 14.88 -12.47
C THR A 115 -1.10 15.28 -12.14
N TYR A 116 -1.38 15.75 -10.92
CA TYR A 116 -2.70 16.21 -10.48
C TYR A 116 -2.87 17.74 -10.44
N ALA A 117 -1.89 18.51 -10.94
CA ALA A 117 -2.01 19.95 -11.06
C ALA A 117 -3.00 20.35 -12.18
N LEU A 118 -4.30 20.23 -11.91
CA LEU A 118 -5.38 20.74 -12.76
C LEU A 118 -5.55 22.28 -12.67
N VAL A 119 -4.53 22.99 -12.19
CA VAL A 119 -4.40 24.44 -12.29
C VAL A 119 -2.92 24.75 -12.52
N GLY A 120 -2.57 25.17 -13.74
CA GLY A 120 -1.24 25.69 -14.02
C GLY A 120 -0.94 26.95 -13.21
N GLY A 121 0.29 27.07 -12.68
CA GLY A 121 0.77 28.32 -12.10
C GLY A 121 1.99 28.18 -11.20
N ASN A 122 3.16 28.51 -11.76
CA ASN A 122 4.45 28.83 -11.13
C ASN A 122 5.13 27.76 -10.29
N ALA A 123 5.95 26.95 -10.96
CA ALA A 123 7.26 26.63 -10.43
C ALA A 123 7.99 27.96 -10.21
N SER A 124 8.19 28.34 -8.94
CA SER A 124 9.20 29.34 -8.60
C SER A 124 10.53 28.61 -8.51
N ASP A 125 11.25 28.61 -9.62
CA ASP A 125 12.68 28.32 -9.64
C ASP A 125 13.35 29.32 -8.69
N ASN A 126 13.73 28.86 -7.50
CA ASN A 126 14.66 29.60 -6.65
C ASN A 126 15.94 28.80 -6.53
N GLU A 127 16.61 28.61 -7.67
CA GLU A 127 18.05 28.44 -7.69
C GLU A 127 18.68 29.78 -7.32
N THR A 128 19.13 29.94 -6.07
CA THR A 128 20.13 30.97 -5.76
C THR A 128 21.50 30.34 -5.98
N GLN A 129 21.96 30.36 -7.24
CA GLN A 129 23.38 30.33 -7.55
C GLN A 129 24.00 31.65 -7.08
N SER A 130 24.87 31.57 -6.07
CA SER A 130 25.83 32.63 -5.77
C SER A 130 26.89 32.66 -6.86
N ALA A 131 26.62 33.38 -7.94
CA ALA A 131 27.64 33.85 -8.87
C ALA A 131 28.06 35.26 -8.46
N THR A 132 29.16 35.34 -7.72
CA THR A 132 29.93 36.57 -7.54
C THR A 132 30.59 36.91 -8.87
N GLU A 133 29.98 37.80 -9.66
CA GLU A 133 30.72 38.57 -10.66
C GLU A 133 30.62 40.06 -10.38
N THR A 134 31.80 40.62 -10.19
CA THR A 134 32.09 42.02 -9.95
C THR A 134 31.95 42.80 -11.25
N LEU A 135 31.54 44.08 -11.14
CA LEU A 135 31.82 45.23 -12.03
C LEU A 135 30.57 45.91 -12.61
N SER A 136 30.19 47.03 -11.99
CA SER A 136 29.90 48.32 -12.65
C SER A 136 29.47 49.31 -11.55
N ASN A 137 30.38 50.19 -11.13
CA ASN A 137 30.64 51.53 -11.66
C ASN A 137 29.57 52.57 -11.29
N GLU A 138 30.04 53.54 -10.51
CA GLU A 138 29.64 54.95 -10.48
C GLU A 138 28.14 55.31 -10.53
N SER A 139 27.63 55.91 -9.46
CA SER A 139 27.60 57.39 -9.35
C SER A 139 26.44 57.88 -8.48
N LEU A 140 26.78 58.78 -7.55
CA LEU A 140 25.99 59.88 -7.01
C LEU A 140 24.83 59.57 -6.03
N GLY A 141 25.07 59.95 -4.76
CA GLY A 141 24.26 61.02 -4.18
C GLY A 141 23.79 60.84 -2.74
N GLY A 142 24.53 61.43 -1.79
CA GLY A 142 23.94 62.11 -0.65
C GLY A 142 23.80 61.34 0.67
N GLU A 143 24.84 61.40 1.49
CA GLU A 143 24.70 61.53 2.96
C GLU A 143 24.66 63.04 3.32
N PRO A 144 24.47 63.47 4.58
CA PRO A 144 23.95 62.78 5.77
C PRO A 144 22.94 63.64 6.57
N THR A 145 22.17 63.06 7.50
CA THR A 145 21.78 63.73 8.76
C THR A 145 21.30 62.74 9.81
N ASP A 146 22.13 62.56 10.83
CA ASP A 146 21.80 62.18 12.21
C ASP A 146 21.20 63.41 12.97
N PRO A 147 20.81 63.36 14.28
CA PRO A 147 20.57 62.22 15.18
C PRO A 147 19.29 62.37 16.07
N ALA A 148 19.15 61.43 17.02
CA ALA A 148 18.48 61.55 18.33
C ALA A 148 17.08 60.92 18.48
N SER A 149 16.96 59.89 19.31
CA SER A 149 16.61 60.04 20.74
C SER A 149 16.07 58.75 21.37
N ASN A 150 16.62 58.45 22.56
CA ASN A 150 16.00 57.89 23.77
C ASN A 150 15.64 56.38 23.86
N VAL A 151 16.32 55.64 24.75
CA VAL A 151 15.95 55.32 26.18
C VAL A 151 15.38 53.89 26.22
N SER A 152 15.70 52.96 27.12
CA SER A 152 16.64 52.82 28.24
C SER A 152 16.54 51.35 28.73
N ASN A 153 17.58 50.91 29.46
CA ASN A 153 17.56 49.88 30.52
C ASN A 153 17.40 48.41 30.12
N ASP A 154 18.03 47.44 30.76
CA ASP A 154 19.07 47.34 31.80
C ASP A 154 19.31 45.82 31.97
N SER A 155 20.42 45.47 32.62
CA SER A 155 20.74 44.20 33.30
C SER A 155 21.63 43.20 32.54
N THR A 156 22.93 43.52 32.59
CA THR A 156 24.04 42.73 33.19
C THR A 156 23.69 41.30 33.65
N THR A 157 24.52 40.29 33.35
CA THR A 157 25.70 39.96 34.19
C THR A 157 26.92 39.43 33.44
N ASN A 158 28.05 39.95 33.91
CA ASN A 158 29.46 39.67 33.65
C ASN A 158 29.99 38.29 34.09
N GLU A 159 31.12 37.93 33.45
CA GLU A 159 32.34 37.30 34.02
C GLU A 159 32.31 35.78 34.29
N THR A 160 33.33 34.97 33.99
CA THR A 160 34.78 35.23 33.89
C THR A 160 35.47 34.10 33.10
N ASP A 161 36.65 34.41 32.60
CA ASP A 161 37.61 33.61 31.84
C ASP A 161 38.11 32.32 32.55
N ASN A 162 38.46 31.27 31.79
CA ASN A 162 39.85 30.78 31.76
C ASN A 162 40.16 29.78 30.62
N GLU A 163 41.40 29.90 30.14
CA GLU A 163 42.19 29.17 29.14
C GLU A 163 42.17 27.62 29.33
N THR A 164 42.45 26.70 28.39
CA THR A 164 43.46 26.63 27.32
C THR A 164 43.20 25.34 26.47
N ASP A 165 43.52 25.39 25.18
CA ASP A 165 43.95 24.33 24.25
C ASP A 165 43.40 22.89 24.34
N ASN A 166 42.65 22.48 23.29
CA ASN A 166 43.12 21.39 22.43
C ASN A 166 42.41 21.36 21.08
N ALA A 167 43.19 21.26 20.01
CA ALA A 167 42.72 21.03 18.66
C ALA A 167 42.16 19.61 18.52
N SER A 168 40.92 19.50 18.08
CA SER A 168 40.38 18.33 17.39
C SER A 168 39.35 18.83 16.41
N ASP A 169 39.68 18.67 15.14
CA ASP A 169 38.82 18.84 14.00
C ASP A 169 37.65 17.86 14.13
N ASP A 170 36.44 18.36 14.36
CA ASP A 170 35.23 17.57 14.18
C ASP A 170 34.13 18.48 13.65
N SER A 171 34.07 18.56 12.31
CA SER A 171 32.90 19.02 11.60
C SER A 171 31.80 17.95 11.67
N SER A 172 31.34 17.60 12.88
CA SER A 172 30.14 16.78 13.04
C SER A 172 28.92 17.69 12.91
N SER A 173 28.42 17.75 11.68
CA SER A 173 27.10 18.28 11.35
C SER A 173 26.06 17.62 12.24
N ARG A 174 25.58 18.38 13.23
CA ARG A 174 24.49 18.04 14.14
C ARG A 174 23.23 17.72 13.33
N LEU A 175 22.86 16.44 13.22
CA LEU A 175 21.65 16.00 12.52
C LEU A 175 20.43 15.95 13.46
N PRO A 176 19.20 16.12 12.92
CA PRO A 176 17.97 16.28 13.71
C PRO A 176 17.32 14.94 14.10
N GLU A 177 16.40 15.01 15.06
CA GLU A 177 15.62 13.90 15.61
C GLU A 177 14.89 13.05 14.55
N PHE A 178 14.97 11.73 14.72
CA PHE A 178 14.31 10.71 13.91
C PHE A 178 12.78 10.81 14.00
N ASN A 179 12.12 11.03 12.87
CA ASN A 179 10.65 11.05 12.79
C ASN A 179 10.12 9.90 11.93
N TRP A 180 9.12 9.21 12.46
CA TRP A 180 8.25 8.30 11.73
C TRP A 180 7.32 9.13 10.82
N GLY A 181 7.22 8.81 9.52
CA GLY A 181 6.46 9.58 8.53
C GLY A 181 5.34 8.80 7.82
N GLU A 182 4.28 9.51 7.43
CA GLU A 182 3.06 8.96 6.80
C GLU A 182 3.22 8.50 5.33
N ALA A 183 2.43 7.47 5.04
CA ALA A 183 2.15 6.65 3.87
C ALA A 183 2.12 7.20 2.42
N ASP A 184 2.40 8.46 2.09
CA ASP A 184 1.99 9.00 0.77
C ASP A 184 3.11 9.09 -0.29
N GLY A 185 2.84 8.63 -1.51
CA GLY A 185 3.63 8.93 -2.73
C GLY A 185 4.22 7.70 -3.43
N GLY A 186 4.27 7.75 -4.77
CA GLY A 186 4.73 6.68 -5.66
C GLY A 186 6.24 6.55 -5.87
N THR A 187 7.00 7.63 -5.67
CA THR A 187 8.47 7.61 -5.70
C THR A 187 9.04 7.18 -4.34
N ARG A 188 10.04 6.30 -4.36
CA ARG A 188 10.80 5.87 -3.19
C ARG A 188 12.28 6.13 -3.43
N TYR A 189 12.88 6.92 -2.55
CA TYR A 189 14.29 7.26 -2.62
C TYR A 189 15.13 6.19 -1.93
N ALA A 190 16.14 5.68 -2.63
CA ALA A 190 17.22 4.88 -2.05
C ALA A 190 18.40 5.80 -1.72
N TYR A 191 19.07 5.54 -0.59
CA TYR A 191 20.36 6.14 -0.32
C TYR A 191 21.45 5.15 -0.73
N VAL A 192 22.35 5.60 -1.61
CA VAL A 192 23.49 4.84 -2.10
C VAL A 192 24.78 5.53 -1.68
N ASP A 193 25.77 4.73 -1.29
CA ASP A 193 27.12 5.18 -0.96
C ASP A 193 28.08 4.66 -2.04
N PRO A 194 28.64 5.52 -2.90
CA PRO A 194 29.58 5.09 -3.93
C PRO A 194 30.96 4.67 -3.39
N GLY A 195 31.23 4.86 -2.10
CA GLY A 195 32.49 4.49 -1.48
C GLY A 195 33.39 5.70 -1.17
N PRO A 196 34.68 5.48 -0.82
CA PRO A 196 35.50 6.46 -0.11
C PRO A 196 35.83 7.74 -0.90
N ASN A 197 35.61 7.75 -2.20
CA ASN A 197 35.98 8.85 -3.10
C ASN A 197 34.84 9.82 -3.38
N GLU A 198 33.60 9.48 -3.01
CA GLU A 198 32.41 10.26 -3.31
C GLU A 198 31.45 10.25 -2.11
N SER A 199 30.66 11.30 -1.94
CA SER A 199 29.64 11.34 -0.89
C SER A 199 28.39 10.58 -1.33
N GLY A 200 27.82 9.78 -0.43
CA GLY A 200 26.53 9.13 -0.67
C GLY A 200 25.39 10.11 -1.01
N TYR A 201 24.44 9.63 -1.82
CA TYR A 201 23.36 10.44 -2.36
C TYR A 201 22.03 9.68 -2.45
N TRP A 202 20.95 10.44 -2.60
CA TRP A 202 19.61 9.89 -2.77
C TRP A 202 19.28 9.73 -4.26
N THR A 203 18.94 8.52 -4.66
CA THR A 203 18.53 8.18 -6.03
C THR A 203 17.09 7.67 -6.08
N THR A 204 16.50 7.68 -7.28
CA THR A 204 15.21 7.06 -7.57
C THR A 204 15.39 5.68 -8.19
N GLU A 205 14.28 5.00 -8.44
CA GLU A 205 14.22 3.70 -9.06
C GLU A 205 14.89 3.73 -10.46
N THR A 206 15.77 2.77 -10.74
CA THR A 206 16.35 2.55 -12.07
C THR A 206 15.33 1.90 -13.00
N ARG A 207 14.55 0.95 -12.48
CA ARG A 207 13.53 0.21 -13.22
C ARG A 207 12.43 -0.30 -12.31
N GLN A 208 11.24 -0.52 -12.86
CA GLN A 208 10.10 -1.13 -12.17
C GLN A 208 9.53 -2.29 -12.98
N LEU A 209 9.27 -3.42 -12.31
CA LEU A 209 8.69 -4.63 -12.91
C LEU A 209 7.45 -5.08 -12.15
N GLU A 210 6.44 -5.59 -12.86
CA GLU A 210 5.21 -6.11 -12.27
C GLU A 210 4.80 -7.48 -12.83
N ASP A 211 4.10 -8.26 -12.00
CA ASP A 211 3.48 -9.54 -12.33
C ASP A 211 2.09 -9.61 -11.68
N GLY A 212 1.02 -9.56 -12.47
CA GLY A 212 -0.37 -9.65 -12.01
C GLY A 212 -1.35 -8.75 -12.78
N ASP A 213 -2.48 -8.43 -12.14
CA ASP A 213 -3.53 -7.57 -12.71
C ASP A 213 -3.57 -6.20 -12.00
N TYR A 214 -3.61 -5.11 -12.75
CA TYR A 214 -3.72 -3.73 -12.22
C TYR A 214 -4.96 -3.57 -11.33
N TYR A 215 -6.13 -4.08 -11.74
CA TYR A 215 -7.35 -4.03 -10.90
C TYR A 215 -7.52 -5.21 -9.95
N GLY A 216 -6.55 -6.11 -9.94
CA GLY A 216 -6.53 -7.29 -9.09
C GLY A 216 -5.44 -7.18 -8.05
N GLN A 217 -4.64 -8.24 -7.98
CA GLN A 217 -3.45 -8.37 -7.18
C GLN A 217 -2.25 -8.35 -8.14
N ARG A 218 -1.18 -7.67 -7.75
CA ARG A 218 0.10 -7.73 -8.46
C ARG A 218 1.28 -7.79 -7.50
N TYR A 219 2.35 -8.43 -7.93
CA TYR A 219 3.68 -8.26 -7.37
C TYR A 219 4.38 -7.12 -8.09
N HIS A 220 5.12 -6.31 -7.35
CA HIS A 220 5.82 -5.15 -7.89
C HIS A 220 7.24 -5.13 -7.33
N ILE A 221 8.22 -4.87 -8.21
CA ILE A 221 9.63 -4.74 -7.92
C ILE A 221 10.08 -3.32 -8.29
N ARG A 222 10.74 -2.63 -7.36
CA ARG A 222 11.55 -1.45 -7.64
C ARG A 222 13.02 -1.84 -7.58
N LEU A 223 13.76 -1.58 -8.66
CA LEU A 223 15.17 -1.90 -8.80
C LEU A 223 16.02 -0.64 -8.62
N TYR A 224 17.12 -0.76 -7.88
CA TYR A 224 18.12 0.28 -7.67
C TYR A 224 19.48 -0.31 -8.01
N GLU A 225 20.12 0.25 -9.04
CA GLU A 225 21.47 -0.15 -9.46
C GLU A 225 22.55 0.39 -8.53
N SER A 226 23.70 -0.27 -8.53
CA SER A 226 24.89 0.21 -7.86
C SER A 226 25.32 1.58 -8.42
N PRO A 227 25.90 2.46 -7.60
CA PRO A 227 26.35 3.77 -8.05
C PRO A 227 27.61 3.74 -8.93
N ASN A 228 28.30 2.59 -9.01
CA ASN A 228 29.57 2.43 -9.72
C ASN A 228 29.48 1.32 -10.77
N ASP A 229 29.93 1.58 -12.01
CA ASP A 229 30.01 0.59 -13.10
C ASP A 229 30.93 -0.62 -12.79
N ALA A 230 31.71 -0.56 -11.71
CA ALA A 230 32.62 -1.64 -11.30
C ALA A 230 32.02 -2.57 -10.24
N ASP A 231 30.91 -2.17 -9.62
CA ASP A 231 30.24 -2.94 -8.57
C ASP A 231 28.95 -3.53 -9.16
N ASP A 232 28.90 -4.85 -9.38
CA ASP A 232 27.74 -5.47 -10.02
C ASP A 232 26.72 -5.94 -8.96
N TRP A 233 25.88 -5.01 -8.49
CA TRP A 233 24.75 -5.36 -7.63
C TRP A 233 23.50 -4.51 -7.89
N VAL A 234 22.35 -5.13 -7.67
CA VAL A 234 21.03 -4.50 -7.75
C VAL A 234 20.29 -4.76 -6.45
N ALA A 235 19.92 -3.69 -5.76
CA ALA A 235 19.06 -3.76 -4.59
C ALA A 235 17.59 -3.61 -5.02
N MET A 236 16.71 -4.38 -4.40
CA MET A 236 15.30 -4.41 -4.76
C MET A 236 14.39 -4.26 -3.56
N GLN A 237 13.35 -3.45 -3.76
CA GLN A 237 12.12 -3.58 -2.98
C GLN A 237 11.14 -4.41 -3.78
N THR A 238 10.72 -5.54 -3.21
CA THR A 238 9.66 -6.38 -3.75
C THR A 238 8.46 -6.34 -2.80
N HIS A 239 7.27 -6.13 -3.34
CA HIS A 239 6.04 -6.11 -2.55
C HIS A 239 4.83 -6.60 -3.32
N SER A 240 3.85 -7.15 -2.59
CA SER A 240 2.52 -7.47 -3.12
C SER A 240 1.57 -6.32 -2.83
N GLU A 241 0.81 -5.95 -3.85
CA GLU A 241 -0.18 -4.88 -3.78
C GLU A 241 -1.48 -5.25 -4.47
N HIS A 242 -2.52 -4.48 -4.15
CA HIS A 242 -3.83 -4.63 -4.76
C HIS A 242 -4.44 -3.26 -5.01
N PHE A 243 -5.27 -3.15 -6.04
CA PHE A 243 -6.06 -1.94 -6.24
C PHE A 243 -7.28 -1.90 -5.32
N ASP A 244 -7.36 -0.83 -4.53
CA ASP A 244 -8.47 -0.55 -3.65
C ASP A 244 -9.48 0.40 -4.30
N TRP A 245 -10.63 -0.16 -4.70
CA TRP A 245 -11.72 0.57 -5.33
C TRP A 245 -12.38 1.64 -4.45
N PHE A 246 -12.21 1.64 -3.13
CA PHE A 246 -12.75 2.70 -2.27
C PHE A 246 -11.84 3.93 -2.23
N THR A 247 -10.53 3.73 -2.35
CA THR A 247 -9.53 4.80 -2.28
C THR A 247 -8.96 5.18 -3.64
N LEU A 248 -9.20 4.37 -4.68
CA LEU A 248 -8.63 4.50 -6.03
C LEU A 248 -7.10 4.48 -6.03
N ARG A 249 -6.50 3.68 -5.16
CA ARG A 249 -5.04 3.58 -4.98
C ARG A 249 -4.60 2.13 -4.91
N HIS A 250 -3.35 1.88 -5.28
CA HIS A 250 -2.68 0.64 -4.93
C HIS A 250 -2.33 0.64 -3.45
N ARG A 251 -2.55 -0.49 -2.79
CA ARG A 251 -2.25 -0.68 -1.37
C ARG A 251 -1.32 -1.88 -1.22
N VAL A 252 -0.14 -1.60 -0.67
CA VAL A 252 0.84 -2.63 -0.30
C VAL A 252 0.31 -3.41 0.89
N HIS A 253 0.36 -4.73 0.82
CA HIS A 253 -0.12 -5.61 1.89
C HIS A 253 0.83 -6.75 2.25
N GLY A 254 1.96 -6.90 1.55
CA GLY A 254 2.99 -7.86 1.89
C GLY A 254 4.31 -7.59 1.19
N SER A 255 5.39 -8.07 1.77
CA SER A 255 6.76 -8.00 1.24
C SER A 255 7.37 -9.38 1.14
N GLN A 256 7.06 -10.28 2.08
CA GLN A 256 7.59 -11.65 2.06
C GLN A 256 7.01 -12.49 0.92
N ALA A 257 5.73 -12.29 0.57
CA ALA A 257 5.12 -13.02 -0.52
C ALA A 257 5.79 -12.70 -1.85
N ALA A 258 6.11 -11.42 -2.09
CA ALA A 258 6.84 -10.96 -3.26
C ALA A 258 8.30 -11.44 -3.25
N GLN A 259 8.99 -11.32 -2.12
CA GLN A 259 10.36 -11.82 -1.95
C GLN A 259 10.44 -13.32 -2.26
N ARG A 260 9.52 -14.14 -1.72
CA ARG A 260 9.46 -15.58 -1.99
C ARG A 260 9.17 -15.90 -3.46
N LYS A 261 8.33 -15.09 -4.13
CA LYS A 261 8.05 -15.25 -5.56
C LYS A 261 9.31 -14.99 -6.38
N VAL A 262 10.01 -13.89 -6.12
CA VAL A 262 11.27 -13.53 -6.78
C VAL A 262 12.35 -14.57 -6.49
N GLU A 263 12.50 -14.99 -5.24
CA GLU A 263 13.40 -16.07 -4.82
C GLU A 263 13.11 -17.38 -5.59
N SER A 264 11.83 -17.77 -5.72
CA SER A 264 11.43 -18.94 -6.51
C SER A 264 11.75 -18.77 -7.99
N ASN A 265 11.52 -17.58 -8.57
CA ASN A 265 11.80 -17.34 -9.98
C ASN A 265 13.30 -17.44 -10.30
N PHE A 266 14.17 -16.97 -9.41
CA PHE A 266 15.62 -17.20 -9.53
C PHE A 266 15.97 -18.68 -9.33
N MET A 267 15.42 -19.36 -8.33
CA MET A 267 15.69 -20.80 -8.08
C MET A 267 15.23 -21.72 -9.22
N ASP A 268 14.17 -21.35 -9.95
CA ASP A 268 13.64 -22.12 -11.08
C ASP A 268 14.46 -21.92 -12.36
N HIS A 269 15.34 -20.90 -12.40
CA HIS A 269 16.14 -20.60 -13.58
C HIS A 269 17.25 -21.66 -13.77
N PRO A 270 17.39 -22.29 -14.96
CA PRO A 270 18.32 -23.42 -15.17
C PRO A 270 19.80 -23.11 -14.95
N GLN A 271 20.18 -21.83 -14.92
CA GLN A 271 21.56 -21.39 -14.74
C GLN A 271 21.90 -21.00 -13.29
N ILE A 272 20.94 -21.10 -12.37
CA ILE A 272 21.09 -20.74 -10.95
C ILE A 272 21.00 -22.02 -10.12
N ASP A 273 22.03 -22.31 -9.33
CA ASP A 273 21.99 -23.36 -8.32
C ASP A 273 21.40 -22.80 -7.03
N ALA A 274 20.16 -23.18 -6.72
CA ALA A 274 19.43 -22.73 -5.53
C ALA A 274 20.18 -22.93 -4.19
N LYS A 275 21.20 -23.81 -4.12
CA LYS A 275 21.96 -24.04 -2.88
C LYS A 275 23.16 -23.12 -2.72
N ASP A 276 23.81 -22.80 -3.83
CA ASP A 276 25.07 -22.08 -3.83
C ASP A 276 24.84 -20.60 -4.16
N ASP A 277 23.93 -20.33 -5.09
CA ASP A 277 23.68 -19.00 -5.66
C ASP A 277 22.53 -18.23 -4.99
N VAL A 278 21.74 -18.86 -4.13
CA VAL A 278 20.62 -18.20 -3.43
C VAL A 278 20.78 -18.33 -1.92
N GLN A 279 20.98 -17.19 -1.25
CA GLN A 279 21.25 -17.10 0.18
C GLN A 279 20.32 -16.10 0.85
N ARG A 280 20.28 -16.10 2.18
CA ARG A 280 19.57 -15.10 2.98
C ARG A 280 20.54 -14.40 3.91
N ILE A 281 20.49 -13.06 3.92
CA ILE A 281 21.26 -12.23 4.85
C ILE A 281 20.31 -11.50 5.78
N TYR A 282 20.76 -11.25 7.01
CA TYR A 282 19.99 -10.49 7.99
C TYR A 282 20.35 -9.02 7.89
N LEU A 283 19.37 -8.18 7.53
CA LEU A 283 19.51 -6.72 7.41
C LEU A 283 18.86 -5.97 8.57
N ASP A 284 18.28 -6.68 9.54
CA ASP A 284 17.53 -6.09 10.65
C ASP A 284 16.41 -5.12 10.21
N ASN A 285 15.85 -5.37 9.02
CA ASN A 285 14.88 -4.48 8.36
C ASN A 285 13.41 -4.91 8.46
N SER A 286 13.02 -5.38 9.65
CA SER A 286 11.70 -5.98 9.96
C SER A 286 10.53 -5.00 10.14
N ASN A 287 10.69 -3.74 9.76
CA ASN A 287 9.76 -2.65 10.10
C ASN A 287 8.53 -2.50 9.18
N SER A 288 8.29 -3.45 8.26
CA SER A 288 7.12 -3.46 7.38
C SER A 288 6.03 -4.43 7.91
N ALA A 289 4.86 -4.44 7.28
CA ALA A 289 3.70 -5.21 7.76
C ALA A 289 3.98 -6.71 7.98
N ASP A 290 4.88 -7.29 7.20
CA ASP A 290 5.27 -8.70 7.27
C ASP A 290 6.79 -8.95 7.13
N ALA A 291 7.67 -7.94 6.99
CA ALA A 291 9.11 -8.18 6.85
C ALA A 291 9.71 -8.88 8.10
N ASP A 292 10.53 -9.91 7.88
CA ASP A 292 11.22 -10.66 8.95
C ASP A 292 12.65 -10.16 9.22
N GLY A 293 13.08 -9.11 8.51
CA GLY A 293 14.44 -8.56 8.58
C GLY A 293 15.48 -9.34 7.76
N TRP A 294 15.06 -10.36 7.00
CA TRP A 294 15.94 -11.13 6.12
C TRP A 294 15.74 -10.74 4.66
N ALA A 295 16.82 -10.42 3.97
CA ALA A 295 16.81 -10.23 2.52
C ALA A 295 17.36 -11.46 1.79
N THR A 296 16.81 -11.74 0.61
CA THR A 296 17.34 -12.78 -0.29
C THR A 296 18.48 -12.20 -1.11
N VAL A 297 19.62 -12.87 -1.16
CA VAL A 297 20.77 -12.52 -2.00
C VAL A 297 20.90 -13.58 -3.08
N VAL A 298 20.98 -13.16 -4.33
CA VAL A 298 21.20 -14.04 -5.49
C VAL A 298 22.53 -13.69 -6.14
N GLU A 299 23.40 -14.68 -6.33
CA GLU A 299 24.66 -14.52 -7.05
C GLU A 299 24.51 -14.94 -8.51
N LEU A 300 24.63 -14.00 -9.47
CA LEU A 300 24.62 -14.34 -10.90
C LEU A 300 26.02 -14.68 -11.44
N ALA A 301 27.02 -14.91 -10.56
CA ALA A 301 28.43 -15.13 -10.91
C ALA A 301 28.69 -16.33 -11.86
N GLY A 302 27.68 -17.16 -12.13
CA GLY A 302 27.72 -18.27 -13.08
C GLY A 302 27.09 -18.01 -14.46
N LEU A 303 26.55 -16.82 -14.75
CA LEU A 303 25.78 -16.53 -15.97
C LEU A 303 26.68 -16.34 -17.22
N LEU A 304 27.51 -17.34 -17.53
CA LEU A 304 28.15 -17.41 -18.85
C LEU A 304 27.05 -17.64 -19.90
N VAL A 305 26.78 -16.60 -20.70
CA VAL A 305 25.96 -16.68 -21.91
C VAL A 305 26.55 -17.73 -22.85
N VAL A 306 26.05 -18.96 -22.78
CA VAL A 306 26.28 -19.97 -23.81
C VAL A 306 25.14 -19.83 -24.82
N PRO A 307 25.41 -19.42 -26.08
CA PRO A 307 24.37 -19.38 -27.11
C PRO A 307 23.91 -20.82 -27.39
N THR A 308 22.74 -21.20 -26.91
CA THR A 308 22.16 -22.52 -27.14
C THR A 308 21.49 -22.58 -28.52
N LEU A 309 22.29 -22.97 -29.53
CA LEU A 309 21.78 -23.53 -30.77
C LEU A 309 21.37 -25.00 -30.54
N VAL A 310 20.12 -25.27 -30.15
CA VAL A 310 19.56 -26.63 -30.21
C VAL A 310 18.12 -26.59 -30.71
N GLY A 311 17.92 -27.08 -31.94
CA GLY A 311 16.60 -27.32 -32.51
C GLY A 311 15.93 -28.55 -31.91
N ILE A 312 14.66 -28.43 -31.53
CA ILE A 312 13.83 -29.57 -31.16
C ILE A 312 12.92 -29.98 -32.33
N ARG A 313 13.14 -31.23 -32.72
CA ARG A 313 12.44 -32.00 -33.75
C ARG A 313 11.01 -32.32 -33.28
N ALA A 314 10.02 -31.86 -34.05
CA ALA A 314 8.63 -32.29 -33.90
C ALA A 314 8.51 -33.83 -33.96
N ARG A 315 7.97 -34.45 -32.92
CA ARG A 315 7.60 -35.87 -32.91
C ARG A 315 6.09 -36.01 -32.76
N ARG A 316 5.42 -36.19 -33.90
CA ARG A 316 4.06 -36.73 -33.97
C ARG A 316 4.06 -38.23 -33.62
N ARG A 317 3.24 -38.61 -32.66
CA ARG A 317 2.55 -39.92 -32.54
C ARG A 317 1.50 -39.74 -31.44
N GLY A 318 0.22 -40.08 -31.54
CA GLY A 318 -0.57 -40.80 -32.54
C GLY A 318 -1.83 -41.26 -31.80
N SER A 319 -2.99 -40.87 -32.30
CA SER A 319 -4.31 -41.05 -31.67
C SER A 319 -4.77 -42.51 -31.55
N ARG A 320 -5.42 -42.81 -30.41
CA ARG A 320 -6.51 -43.79 -30.13
C ARG A 320 -6.63 -43.84 -28.61
N GLY A 321 -7.72 -43.56 -27.92
CA GLY A 321 -9.14 -43.50 -28.24
C GLY A 321 -9.87 -44.26 -27.14
N ALA A 322 -10.52 -43.57 -26.21
CA ALA A 322 -11.58 -44.13 -25.35
C ALA A 322 -12.35 -43.02 -24.61
N ALA A 323 -13.67 -43.03 -24.84
CA ALA A 323 -14.76 -42.53 -24.01
C ALA A 323 -14.77 -41.05 -23.56
N VAL A 324 -15.59 -40.30 -24.27
CA VAL A 324 -16.31 -39.12 -23.77
C VAL A 324 -17.37 -39.61 -22.77
N ASP A 325 -17.38 -39.05 -21.57
CA ASP A 325 -18.61 -38.86 -20.78
C ASP A 325 -18.52 -37.52 -20.02
N PRO A 326 -19.63 -36.77 -19.91
CA PRO A 326 -19.62 -35.38 -19.47
C PRO A 326 -19.69 -35.30 -17.94
N VAL A 327 -18.78 -34.57 -17.31
CA VAL A 327 -18.97 -34.11 -15.93
C VAL A 327 -18.90 -32.59 -15.90
N THR A 328 -19.89 -31.99 -16.54
CA THR A 328 -20.49 -30.73 -16.09
C THR A 328 -21.57 -31.09 -15.07
N ASP A 329 -21.18 -31.37 -13.83
CA ASP A 329 -22.00 -31.19 -12.61
C ASP A 329 -21.22 -31.72 -11.40
N ARG A 330 -20.61 -30.82 -10.62
CA ARG A 330 -20.36 -30.94 -9.16
C ARG A 330 -19.54 -29.77 -8.61
N LEU A 331 -20.01 -28.56 -8.89
CA LEU A 331 -19.91 -27.45 -7.94
C LEU A 331 -21.32 -27.30 -7.38
N GLY A 332 -21.53 -27.72 -6.14
CA GLY A 332 -22.84 -27.54 -5.52
C GLY A 332 -23.08 -28.11 -4.13
N HIS A 333 -22.35 -29.11 -3.62
CA HIS A 333 -22.74 -29.77 -2.36
C HIS A 333 -21.56 -30.10 -1.41
N ARG A 334 -20.54 -29.23 -1.28
CA ARG A 334 -19.49 -29.42 -0.24
C ARG A 334 -19.11 -28.19 0.59
N THR A 335 -19.81 -27.08 0.43
CA THR A 335 -19.60 -25.87 1.25
C THR A 335 -20.82 -25.53 2.12
N ALA A 336 -21.60 -26.56 2.50
CA ALA A 336 -22.62 -26.45 3.55
C ALA A 336 -22.27 -27.29 4.80
N ASP A 337 -21.48 -28.37 4.68
CA ASP A 337 -21.20 -29.27 5.82
C ASP A 337 -20.00 -28.85 6.68
N ALA A 338 -19.08 -28.01 6.18
CA ALA A 338 -17.92 -27.57 6.96
C ALA A 338 -18.23 -26.40 7.93
N ILE A 339 -19.35 -25.70 7.72
CA ILE A 339 -19.85 -24.64 8.63
C ILE A 339 -20.85 -25.23 9.64
N ASP A 340 -21.38 -26.43 9.39
CA ASP A 340 -22.44 -27.02 10.21
C ASP A 340 -21.91 -27.64 11.52
N ASP A 341 -20.62 -27.97 11.61
CA ASP A 341 -20.04 -28.66 12.77
C ASP A 341 -19.69 -27.73 13.96
N HIS A 342 -19.92 -26.42 13.81
CA HIS A 342 -19.67 -25.42 14.86
C HIS A 342 -20.90 -24.62 15.30
N LEU A 343 -22.08 -24.94 14.75
CA LEU A 343 -23.33 -24.26 15.12
C LEU A 343 -24.12 -25.14 16.08
N THR A 344 -24.38 -24.63 17.29
CA THR A 344 -25.30 -25.32 18.21
C THR A 344 -26.70 -25.36 17.59
N ASP A 345 -27.53 -26.34 17.96
CA ASP A 345 -28.94 -26.42 17.50
C ASP A 345 -29.72 -25.13 17.80
N THR A 346 -29.28 -24.37 18.81
CA THR A 346 -29.83 -23.06 19.15
C THR A 346 -29.46 -22.00 18.12
N ASP A 347 -28.22 -21.98 17.63
CA ASP A 347 -27.75 -21.07 16.60
C ASP A 347 -28.35 -21.40 15.24
N ARG A 348 -28.47 -22.69 14.91
CA ARG A 348 -29.21 -23.13 13.71
C ARG A 348 -30.66 -22.67 13.73
N ARG A 349 -31.36 -22.79 14.88
CA ARG A 349 -32.74 -22.29 15.02
C ARG A 349 -32.81 -20.77 14.95
N ARG A 350 -31.83 -20.05 15.51
CA ARG A 350 -31.75 -18.58 15.43
C ARG A 350 -31.49 -18.11 14.00
N LEU A 351 -30.55 -18.73 13.30
CA LEU A 351 -30.22 -18.46 11.90
C LEU A 351 -31.36 -18.86 10.96
N ALA A 352 -31.99 -20.02 11.15
CA ALA A 352 -33.15 -20.44 10.38
C ALA A 352 -34.36 -19.53 10.61
N THR A 353 -34.57 -19.07 11.86
CA THR A 353 -35.63 -18.08 12.16
C THR A 353 -35.30 -16.71 11.59
N ALA A 354 -34.03 -16.31 11.54
CA ALA A 354 -33.58 -15.08 10.89
C ALA A 354 -33.71 -15.17 9.36
N ALA A 355 -33.33 -16.30 8.76
CA ALA A 355 -33.42 -16.57 7.33
C ALA A 355 -34.88 -16.69 6.86
N ALA A 356 -35.75 -17.32 7.65
CA ALA A 356 -37.19 -17.38 7.39
C ALA A 356 -37.89 -16.00 7.49
N ARG A 357 -37.24 -14.98 8.08
CA ARG A 357 -37.72 -13.59 8.12
C ARG A 357 -37.23 -12.75 6.94
N LEU A 358 -36.31 -13.27 6.12
CA LEU A 358 -35.82 -12.58 4.93
C LEU A 358 -36.86 -12.73 3.81
N GLU A 359 -37.71 -11.72 3.66
CA GLU A 359 -38.52 -11.55 2.45
C GLU A 359 -37.59 -11.43 1.21
N GLY A 360 -38.09 -11.73 0.00
CA GLY A 360 -37.31 -11.66 -1.24
C GLY A 360 -36.59 -10.32 -1.47
N GLY A 361 -37.09 -9.22 -0.90
CA GLY A 361 -36.44 -7.91 -0.93
C GLY A 361 -35.09 -7.86 -0.19
N HIS A 362 -34.90 -8.64 0.89
CA HIS A 362 -33.62 -8.68 1.60
C HIS A 362 -32.58 -9.45 0.81
N PHE A 363 -32.97 -10.55 0.15
CA PHE A 363 -32.09 -11.28 -0.76
C PHE A 363 -31.70 -10.43 -1.97
N ALA A 364 -32.65 -9.71 -2.56
CA ALA A 364 -32.36 -8.77 -3.65
C ALA A 364 -31.40 -7.67 -3.21
N LEU A 365 -31.56 -7.14 -1.99
CA LEU A 365 -30.67 -6.13 -1.43
C LEU A 365 -29.24 -6.66 -1.26
N ALA A 366 -29.11 -7.82 -0.62
CA ALA A 366 -27.81 -8.46 -0.40
C ALA A 366 -27.13 -8.76 -1.75
N PHE A 367 -27.84 -9.45 -2.64
CA PHE A 367 -27.33 -9.80 -3.96
C PHE A 367 -26.89 -8.58 -4.78
N ALA A 368 -27.68 -7.49 -4.77
CA ALA A 368 -27.31 -6.26 -5.47
C ALA A 368 -26.03 -5.64 -4.92
N ILE A 369 -25.86 -5.57 -3.59
CA ILE A 369 -24.65 -5.01 -2.97
C ILE A 369 -23.42 -5.86 -3.34
N LEU A 370 -23.51 -7.19 -3.17
CA LEU A 370 -22.42 -8.09 -3.53
C LEU A 370 -22.06 -7.99 -5.02
N SER A 371 -23.07 -8.01 -5.89
CA SER A 371 -22.85 -7.97 -7.34
C SER A 371 -22.26 -6.64 -7.81
N LEU A 372 -22.65 -5.51 -7.20
CA LEU A 372 -22.11 -4.20 -7.57
C LEU A 372 -20.65 -4.04 -7.15
N LEU A 373 -20.28 -4.46 -5.93
CA LEU A 373 -18.89 -4.35 -5.47
C LEU A 373 -17.98 -5.32 -6.23
N LEU A 374 -18.30 -6.63 -6.19
CA LEU A 374 -17.46 -7.65 -6.83
C LEU A 374 -17.50 -7.54 -8.36
N GLY A 375 -18.61 -7.06 -8.92
CA GLY A 375 -18.74 -6.80 -10.36
C GLY A 375 -17.88 -5.64 -10.83
N VAL A 376 -17.61 -4.64 -9.99
CA VAL A 376 -16.65 -3.57 -10.31
C VAL A 376 -15.24 -4.14 -10.40
N ARG A 377 -14.79 -4.97 -9.44
CA ARG A 377 -13.48 -5.62 -9.52
C ARG A 377 -13.37 -6.53 -10.75
N ALA A 378 -14.31 -7.45 -10.92
CA ALA A 378 -14.32 -8.35 -12.07
C ALA A 378 -14.39 -7.57 -13.39
N GLY A 379 -15.17 -6.48 -13.44
CA GLY A 379 -15.26 -5.59 -14.59
C GLY A 379 -13.95 -4.87 -14.88
N GLY A 380 -13.22 -4.42 -13.85
CA GLY A 380 -11.90 -3.79 -13.97
C GLY A 380 -10.90 -4.73 -14.63
N ILE A 381 -10.73 -5.93 -14.04
CA ILE A 381 -9.83 -6.97 -14.57
C ILE A 381 -10.22 -7.36 -16.00
N VAL A 382 -11.52 -7.55 -16.28
CA VAL A 382 -11.96 -7.89 -17.64
C VAL A 382 -11.68 -6.75 -18.64
N LEU A 383 -11.88 -5.49 -18.24
CA LEU A 383 -11.62 -4.35 -19.13
C LEU A 383 -10.13 -4.15 -19.38
N GLU A 384 -9.29 -4.33 -18.36
CA GLU A 384 -7.83 -4.32 -18.48
C GLU A 384 -7.37 -5.30 -19.57
N HIS A 385 -7.80 -6.56 -19.49
CA HIS A 385 -7.42 -7.60 -20.45
C HIS A 385 -8.05 -7.47 -21.85
N ARG A 386 -9.21 -6.81 -21.96
CA ARG A 386 -10.02 -6.82 -23.20
C ARG A 386 -10.10 -5.47 -23.91
N ALA A 387 -9.74 -4.39 -23.24
CA ALA A 387 -9.81 -3.03 -23.75
C ALA A 387 -8.46 -2.31 -23.59
N PRO A 388 -7.39 -2.77 -24.28
CA PRO A 388 -6.04 -2.19 -24.17
C PRO A 388 -5.93 -0.74 -24.67
N PHE A 389 -7.01 -0.21 -25.26
CA PHE A 389 -7.10 1.19 -25.66
C PHE A 389 -7.54 2.13 -24.52
N LEU A 390 -8.00 1.57 -23.39
CA LEU A 390 -8.35 2.34 -22.20
C LEU A 390 -7.17 2.35 -21.25
N THR A 391 -6.79 3.55 -20.78
CA THR A 391 -5.83 3.64 -19.67
C THR A 391 -6.50 3.18 -18.38
N PRO A 392 -5.72 2.78 -17.36
CA PRO A 392 -6.29 2.46 -16.05
C PRO A 392 -7.13 3.63 -15.50
N HIS A 393 -6.64 4.85 -15.59
CA HIS A 393 -7.41 6.02 -15.16
C HIS A 393 -8.80 6.13 -15.84
N GLN A 394 -8.93 5.73 -17.11
CA GLN A 394 -10.21 5.70 -17.81
C GLN A 394 -11.12 4.55 -17.37
N ILE A 395 -10.58 3.36 -17.12
CA ILE A 395 -11.34 2.22 -16.58
C ILE A 395 -11.86 2.56 -15.17
N ALA A 396 -11.00 3.13 -14.32
CA ALA A 396 -11.37 3.58 -12.99
C ALA A 396 -12.47 4.67 -13.05
N ALA A 397 -12.32 5.66 -13.94
CA ALA A 397 -13.33 6.69 -14.14
C ALA A 397 -14.69 6.14 -14.60
N LEU A 398 -14.67 5.06 -15.41
CA LEU A 398 -15.88 4.38 -15.88
C LEU A 398 -16.58 3.59 -14.76
N LEU A 399 -15.82 2.87 -13.93
CA LEU A 399 -16.36 1.92 -12.96
C LEU A 399 -16.59 2.51 -11.57
N TYR A 400 -15.78 3.47 -11.12
CA TYR A 400 -15.91 4.07 -9.79
C TYR A 400 -17.29 4.69 -9.50
N PRO A 401 -18.02 5.30 -10.46
CA PRO A 401 -19.40 5.76 -10.23
C PRO A 401 -20.35 4.65 -9.74
N VAL A 402 -20.09 3.39 -10.08
CA VAL A 402 -20.86 2.23 -9.58
C VAL A 402 -20.66 2.06 -8.07
N ILE A 403 -19.45 2.27 -7.56
CA ILE A 403 -19.15 2.28 -6.12
C ILE A 403 -19.77 3.53 -5.47
N GLY A 404 -19.39 4.71 -5.94
CA GLY A 404 -19.73 5.98 -5.29
C GLY A 404 -21.21 6.31 -5.29
N VAL A 405 -21.92 5.98 -6.38
CA VAL A 405 -23.34 6.33 -6.57
C VAL A 405 -24.22 5.08 -6.73
N GLY A 406 -23.75 4.06 -7.45
CA GLY A 406 -24.52 2.85 -7.74
C GLY A 406 -24.91 2.07 -6.49
N ILE A 407 -23.95 1.76 -5.60
CA ILE A 407 -24.20 1.01 -4.36
C ILE A 407 -25.22 1.73 -3.45
N PRO A 408 -25.06 3.02 -3.09
CA PRO A 408 -26.06 3.76 -2.31
C PRO A 408 -27.43 3.82 -2.98
N THR A 409 -27.47 4.04 -4.29
CA THR A 409 -28.71 4.22 -5.05
C THR A 409 -29.49 2.91 -5.12
N ALA A 410 -28.84 1.81 -5.48
CA ALA A 410 -29.45 0.48 -5.49
C ALA A 410 -29.95 0.10 -4.09
N THR A 411 -29.13 0.33 -3.06
CA THR A 411 -29.49 0.12 -1.66
C THR A 411 -30.77 0.88 -1.29
N TYR A 412 -30.83 2.18 -1.59
CA TYR A 412 -32.01 3.00 -1.32
C TYR A 412 -33.25 2.50 -2.07
N LEU A 413 -33.12 2.21 -3.36
CA LEU A 413 -34.22 1.81 -4.24
C LEU A 413 -34.81 0.45 -3.90
N ILE A 414 -34.01 -0.48 -3.38
CA ILE A 414 -34.47 -1.79 -2.92
C ILE A 414 -35.01 -1.67 -1.49
N ALA A 415 -34.27 -1.02 -0.59
CA ALA A 415 -34.64 -0.92 0.83
C ALA A 415 -35.93 -0.12 1.07
N ARG A 416 -36.33 0.79 0.18
CA ARG A 416 -37.65 1.48 0.26
C ARG A 416 -38.85 0.53 0.21
N GLY A 417 -38.66 -0.68 -0.33
CA GLY A 417 -39.68 -1.73 -0.35
C GLY A 417 -39.82 -2.48 0.98
N LEU A 418 -38.80 -2.40 1.85
CA LEU A 418 -38.75 -3.13 3.12
C LEU A 418 -39.51 -2.38 4.22
N THR A 419 -40.16 -3.13 5.11
CA THR A 419 -41.00 -2.57 6.19
C THR A 419 -40.24 -2.40 7.51
N ARG A 420 -39.19 -3.19 7.73
CA ARG A 420 -38.40 -3.21 8.96
C ARG A 420 -37.07 -2.52 8.76
N ARG A 421 -36.89 -1.41 9.49
CA ARG A 421 -35.71 -0.54 9.39
C ARG A 421 -34.42 -1.20 9.85
N LEU A 422 -34.50 -1.93 10.95
CA LEU A 422 -33.34 -2.60 11.53
C LEU A 422 -32.88 -3.72 10.59
N ASP A 423 -33.82 -4.53 10.09
CA ASP A 423 -33.52 -5.62 9.15
C ASP A 423 -32.89 -5.08 7.85
N ALA A 424 -33.46 -4.01 7.27
CA ALA A 424 -32.87 -3.35 6.09
C ALA A 424 -31.45 -2.82 6.36
N ALA A 425 -31.23 -2.18 7.51
CA ALA A 425 -29.93 -1.64 7.89
C ALA A 425 -28.89 -2.74 8.10
N VAL A 426 -29.23 -3.78 8.85
CA VAL A 426 -28.34 -4.92 9.16
C VAL A 426 -28.02 -5.72 7.90
N VAL A 427 -29.00 -5.96 7.03
CA VAL A 427 -28.77 -6.67 5.77
C VAL A 427 -27.84 -5.87 4.86
N ALA A 428 -28.05 -4.55 4.69
CA ALA A 428 -27.16 -3.74 3.86
C ALA A 428 -25.73 -3.68 4.41
N ALA A 429 -25.57 -3.40 5.71
CA ALA A 429 -24.28 -3.31 6.37
C ALA A 429 -23.54 -4.67 6.34
N GLY A 430 -24.23 -5.76 6.70
CA GLY A 430 -23.67 -7.10 6.66
C GLY A 430 -23.31 -7.55 5.25
N SER A 431 -24.13 -7.24 4.25
CA SER A 431 -23.84 -7.59 2.85
C SER A 431 -22.63 -6.86 2.31
N LEU A 432 -22.47 -5.57 2.64
CA LEU A 432 -21.29 -4.81 2.25
C LEU A 432 -20.03 -5.33 2.96
N ALA A 433 -20.12 -5.63 4.25
CA ALA A 433 -19.00 -6.24 4.99
C ALA A 433 -18.59 -7.58 4.36
N VAL A 434 -19.55 -8.47 4.07
CA VAL A 434 -19.29 -9.76 3.39
C VAL A 434 -18.68 -9.52 2.00
N ALA A 435 -19.20 -8.56 1.23
CA ALA A 435 -18.65 -8.26 -0.08
C ALA A 435 -17.19 -7.80 0.01
N ILE A 436 -16.83 -6.96 1.00
CA ILE A 436 -15.45 -6.54 1.26
C ILE A 436 -14.55 -7.73 1.62
N TRP A 437 -15.02 -8.67 2.44
CA TRP A 437 -14.26 -9.89 2.78
C TRP A 437 -14.04 -10.79 1.58
N LEU A 438 -15.05 -10.98 0.74
CA LEU A 438 -14.92 -11.76 -0.49
C LEU A 438 -13.95 -11.09 -1.47
N ASP A 439 -13.98 -9.76 -1.53
CA ASP A 439 -13.09 -8.95 -2.35
C ASP A 439 -11.62 -9.12 -1.92
N TYR A 440 -11.33 -8.93 -0.63
CA TYR A 440 -9.98 -9.13 -0.09
C TYR A 440 -9.52 -10.58 -0.11
N GLY A 441 -10.42 -11.53 0.13
CA GLY A 441 -10.11 -12.95 0.02
C GLY A 441 -9.78 -13.36 -1.41
N MET A 442 -10.39 -12.74 -2.43
CA MET A 442 -10.03 -12.95 -3.84
C MET A 442 -8.63 -12.40 -4.16
N LEU A 443 -8.20 -11.35 -3.46
CA LEU A 443 -6.91 -10.69 -3.65
C LEU A 443 -5.78 -11.28 -2.78
N GLY A 444 -6.07 -12.26 -1.91
CA GLY A 444 -5.09 -12.80 -0.97
C GLY A 444 -4.61 -11.80 0.08
N VAL A 445 -5.45 -10.82 0.44
CA VAL A 445 -5.08 -9.79 1.43
C VAL A 445 -5.30 -10.32 2.85
N ASP A 446 -4.20 -10.60 3.54
CA ASP A 446 -4.21 -11.15 4.90
C ASP A 446 -4.18 -10.08 6.00
N ALA A 447 -3.66 -8.89 5.69
CA ALA A 447 -3.55 -7.78 6.63
C ALA A 447 -4.00 -6.45 6.00
N LEU A 448 -4.63 -5.60 6.82
CA LEU A 448 -5.09 -4.27 6.41
C LEU A 448 -4.55 -3.22 7.37
N ALA A 449 -4.15 -2.08 6.82
CA ALA A 449 -3.80 -0.91 7.62
C ALA A 449 -5.01 -0.44 8.46
N LEU A 450 -4.74 0.08 9.66
CA LEU A 450 -5.79 0.51 10.59
C LEU A 450 -6.72 1.56 9.99
N GLU A 451 -6.17 2.51 9.23
CA GLU A 451 -6.93 3.54 8.51
C GLU A 451 -7.94 2.92 7.53
N VAL A 452 -7.55 1.87 6.80
CA VAL A 452 -8.41 1.16 5.86
C VAL A 452 -9.52 0.45 6.62
N VAL A 453 -9.20 -0.21 7.74
CA VAL A 453 -10.21 -0.86 8.61
C VAL A 453 -11.25 0.15 9.09
N VAL A 454 -10.81 1.32 9.57
CA VAL A 454 -11.70 2.40 10.04
C VAL A 454 -12.56 2.93 8.89
N GLN A 455 -11.96 3.19 7.72
CA GLN A 455 -12.69 3.62 6.53
C GLN A 455 -13.77 2.59 6.13
N ARG A 456 -13.44 1.30 6.11
CA ARG A 456 -14.38 0.20 5.80
C ARG A 456 -15.53 0.14 6.80
N MET A 457 -15.24 0.30 8.09
CA MET A 457 -16.28 0.37 9.12
C MET A 457 -17.23 1.55 8.87
N LEU A 458 -16.70 2.72 8.51
CA LEU A 458 -17.51 3.91 8.24
C LEU A 458 -18.41 3.71 7.01
N VAL A 459 -17.90 3.20 5.88
CA VAL A 459 -18.76 2.96 4.70
C VAL A 459 -19.85 1.92 4.98
N VAL A 460 -19.56 0.88 5.78
CA VAL A 460 -20.56 -0.11 6.21
C VAL A 460 -21.66 0.49 7.06
N VAL A 461 -21.31 1.32 8.05
CA VAL A 461 -22.29 2.03 8.86
C VAL A 461 -23.11 2.99 8.01
N ALA A 462 -22.47 3.74 7.11
CA ALA A 462 -23.14 4.70 6.24
C ALA A 462 -24.19 4.01 5.35
N LEU A 463 -23.84 2.88 4.73
CA LEU A 463 -24.77 2.12 3.90
C LEU A 463 -25.94 1.53 4.70
N GLY A 464 -25.68 1.03 5.92
CA GLY A 464 -26.73 0.57 6.83
C GLY A 464 -27.72 1.69 7.20
N LEU A 465 -27.22 2.91 7.46
CA LEU A 465 -28.05 4.08 7.74
C LEU A 465 -28.90 4.49 6.52
N ILE A 466 -28.34 4.43 5.31
CA ILE A 466 -29.07 4.68 4.05
C ILE A 466 -30.22 3.67 3.91
N ALA A 467 -29.95 2.37 4.06
CA ALA A 467 -30.95 1.32 3.92
C ALA A 467 -32.07 1.42 4.96
N GLY A 468 -31.73 1.54 6.25
CA GLY A 468 -32.73 1.71 7.30
C GLY A 468 -33.49 3.05 7.18
N GLY A 469 -32.85 4.06 6.59
CA GLY A 469 -33.43 5.37 6.31
C GLY A 469 -34.50 5.27 5.23
N ALA A 470 -34.22 4.49 4.18
CA ALA A 470 -35.10 4.23 3.05
C ALA A 470 -36.33 3.39 3.42
N ALA A 471 -36.19 2.44 4.36
CA ALA A 471 -37.26 1.50 4.72
C ALA A 471 -38.60 2.19 5.10
N LYS A 472 -39.68 1.64 4.52
CA LYS A 472 -41.04 2.18 4.52
C LYS A 472 -41.55 2.38 5.95
N ARG A 473 -42.31 3.47 6.16
CA ARG A 473 -42.94 3.79 7.45
C ARG A 473 -44.44 3.94 7.25
N ALA A 474 -45.24 3.28 8.08
CA ALA A 474 -46.70 3.38 8.03
C ALA A 474 -47.25 4.78 8.37
N ALA A 475 -46.45 5.64 9.03
CA ALA A 475 -46.94 6.87 9.67
C ALA A 475 -46.21 8.16 9.23
N ARG A 476 -45.49 8.20 8.10
CA ARG A 476 -44.80 9.43 7.64
C ARG A 476 -44.99 9.72 6.15
N THR A 477 -45.18 10.99 5.86
CA THR A 477 -45.36 11.56 4.50
C THR A 477 -44.04 12.01 3.85
N ALA A 478 -43.02 12.38 4.63
CA ALA A 478 -41.74 12.86 4.11
C ALA A 478 -40.81 11.72 3.66
N LYS A 479 -40.26 11.83 2.44
CA LYS A 479 -39.33 10.86 1.83
C LYS A 479 -37.92 10.88 2.44
N VAL A 480 -37.51 12.01 3.03
CA VAL A 480 -36.17 12.22 3.62
C VAL A 480 -36.27 12.19 5.15
N ASN A 481 -35.28 11.58 5.81
CA ASN A 481 -35.17 11.59 7.27
C ASN A 481 -33.70 11.66 7.71
N ASP A 482 -33.47 12.05 8.97
CA ASP A 482 -32.15 12.25 9.55
C ASP A 482 -31.21 11.07 9.33
N MET A 483 -31.71 9.83 9.40
CA MET A 483 -30.86 8.64 9.22
C MET A 483 -30.37 8.49 7.78
N LEU A 484 -31.25 8.76 6.80
CA LEU A 484 -30.87 8.78 5.40
C LEU A 484 -29.90 9.94 5.10
N LEU A 485 -30.15 11.12 5.68
CA LEU A 485 -29.31 12.30 5.47
C LEU A 485 -27.92 12.09 6.06
N VAL A 486 -27.84 11.61 7.31
CA VAL A 486 -26.56 11.28 7.97
C VAL A 486 -25.83 10.17 7.22
N GLY A 487 -26.53 9.10 6.83
CA GLY A 487 -25.92 8.01 6.06
C GLY A 487 -25.36 8.46 4.72
N ALA A 488 -26.12 9.27 3.96
CA ALA A 488 -25.67 9.81 2.68
C ALA A 488 -24.51 10.81 2.85
N ALA A 489 -24.60 11.72 3.81
CA ALA A 489 -23.52 12.67 4.11
C ALA A 489 -22.24 11.93 4.53
N MET A 490 -22.35 10.93 5.41
CA MET A 490 -21.22 10.12 5.85
C MET A 490 -20.60 9.33 4.70
N TRP A 491 -21.40 8.72 3.82
CA TRP A 491 -20.89 8.04 2.63
C TRP A 491 -20.07 8.97 1.74
N VAL A 492 -20.63 10.14 1.42
CA VAL A 492 -19.96 11.15 0.58
C VAL A 492 -18.70 11.68 1.25
N LEU A 493 -18.75 12.04 2.53
CA LEU A 493 -17.61 12.59 3.26
C LEU A 493 -16.48 11.59 3.40
N VAL A 494 -16.78 10.31 3.65
CA VAL A 494 -15.74 9.27 3.76
C VAL A 494 -15.07 9.06 2.41
N LEU A 495 -15.83 8.86 1.34
CA LEU A 495 -15.24 8.66 0.00
C LEU A 495 -14.46 9.89 -0.48
N ALA A 496 -15.04 11.09 -0.34
CA ALA A 496 -14.37 12.33 -0.74
C ALA A 496 -13.11 12.58 0.10
N GLY A 497 -13.17 12.36 1.42
CA GLY A 497 -12.01 12.52 2.30
C GLY A 497 -10.88 11.57 1.92
N THR A 498 -11.20 10.32 1.55
CA THR A 498 -10.19 9.33 1.14
C THR A 498 -9.59 9.65 -0.22
N LEU A 499 -10.39 10.16 -1.17
CA LEU A 499 -9.89 10.58 -2.48
C LEU A 499 -8.98 11.82 -2.38
N LEU A 500 -9.23 12.68 -1.39
CA LEU A 500 -8.41 13.88 -1.13
C LEU A 500 -7.18 13.59 -0.25
N GLY A 501 -6.98 12.35 0.20
CA GLY A 501 -5.84 11.98 1.08
C GLY A 501 -5.96 12.48 2.51
N HIS A 502 -7.18 12.69 3.01
CA HIS A 502 -7.43 13.13 4.40
C HIS A 502 -7.81 11.99 5.34
N LEU A 503 -7.89 10.75 4.85
CA LEU A 503 -8.42 9.58 5.55
C LEU A 503 -7.80 8.26 5.09
#